data_AF-A0A2N5AAC2-F1
#
_entry.id   AF-A0A2N5AAC2-F1
#
_cell.length_a   1.000
_cell.length_b   1.000
_cell.length_c   1.000
_cell.angle_alpha   90.00
_cell.angle_beta   90.00
_cell.angle_gamma   90.00
#
_symmetry.space_group_name_H-M   'P 1'
#
loop_
_entity.id
_entity.type
_entity.pdbx_description
1 polymer ?
#
loop_
_entity_poly.entity_id
_entity_poly.type
_entity_poly.pdbx_seq_one_letter_code
_entity_poly.pdbx_strand_id
1 'polypeptide(L)'
;IRRRLLASGTIDPAVLTTFLRLRPIWQQALAEELNGAILVTPTVAHTAPRLAPLQADAEAFAFANSATLRLTMPGSLLDMPGLAVPSGTTANGLYTSLLFSSPNGEDRSLLSAACAVAHLLAPSKGDGANSLSLNSKGK
;
A
#
# COMPACT_ATOMS: atom_id res chain seq x y z
N ILE A 1 -0.88 -11.21 -16.69
CA ILE A 1 -1.29 -9.91 -17.29
C ILE A 1 -2.42 -10.06 -18.33
N ARG A 2 -2.29 -10.93 -19.35
CA ARG A 2 -3.32 -11.17 -20.39
C ARG A 2 -4.76 -11.30 -19.86
N ARG A 3 -5.00 -12.15 -18.85
CA ARG A 3 -6.33 -12.38 -18.27
C ARG A 3 -6.98 -11.09 -17.75
N ARG A 4 -6.21 -10.25 -17.05
CA ARG A 4 -6.69 -8.95 -16.53
C ARG A 4 -7.03 -7.97 -17.65
N LEU A 5 -6.20 -7.89 -18.68
CA LEU A 5 -6.47 -7.01 -19.83
C LEU A 5 -7.72 -7.42 -20.60
N LEU A 6 -7.92 -8.73 -20.82
CA LEU A 6 -9.13 -9.24 -21.46
C LEU A 6 -10.38 -8.95 -20.62
N ALA A 7 -10.30 -9.11 -19.30
CA ALA A 7 -11.40 -8.76 -18.39
C ALA A 7 -11.66 -7.24 -18.34
N SER A 8 -10.63 -6.41 -18.44
CA SER A 8 -10.81 -4.95 -18.51
C SER A 8 -11.46 -4.50 -19.82
N GLY A 9 -11.23 -5.23 -20.92
CA GLY A 9 -11.84 -4.94 -22.23
C GLY A 9 -13.37 -5.12 -22.28
N THR A 10 -13.98 -5.74 -21.26
CA THR A 10 -15.42 -5.92 -21.16
C THR A 10 -16.10 -4.90 -20.23
N ILE A 11 -15.34 -3.96 -19.65
CA ILE A 11 -15.89 -2.91 -18.79
C ILE A 11 -16.57 -1.85 -19.67
N ASP A 12 -17.83 -1.53 -19.35
CA ASP A 12 -18.56 -0.46 -20.04
C ASP A 12 -17.82 0.90 -19.85
N PRO A 13 -17.48 1.62 -20.93
CA PRO A 13 -16.89 2.95 -20.84
C PRO A 13 -17.68 3.95 -19.97
N ALA A 14 -19.00 3.79 -19.85
CA ALA A 14 -19.84 4.61 -18.97
C ALA A 14 -19.42 4.53 -17.49
N VAL A 15 -18.81 3.42 -17.07
CA VAL A 15 -18.24 3.26 -15.73
C VAL A 15 -17.13 4.28 -15.51
N LEU A 16 -16.15 4.35 -16.43
CA LEU A 16 -15.04 5.31 -16.32
C LEU A 16 -15.55 6.75 -16.29
N THR A 17 -16.48 7.10 -17.17
CA THR A 17 -17.11 8.43 -17.19
C THR A 17 -17.79 8.76 -15.87
N THR A 18 -18.50 7.79 -15.27
CA THR A 18 -19.15 7.96 -13.97
C THR A 18 -18.12 8.18 -12.86
N PHE A 19 -17.05 7.40 -12.83
CA PHE A 19 -15.96 7.55 -11.86
C PHE A 19 -15.31 8.93 -11.95
N LEU A 20 -14.92 9.37 -13.15
CA LEU A 20 -14.26 10.66 -13.34
C LEU A 20 -15.16 11.84 -12.96
N ARG A 21 -16.48 11.72 -13.18
CA ARG A 21 -17.44 12.74 -12.76
C ARG A 21 -17.60 12.81 -11.23
N LEU A 22 -17.59 11.67 -10.55
CA LEU A 22 -17.79 11.60 -9.10
C LEU A 22 -16.52 11.84 -8.29
N ARG A 23 -15.33 11.59 -8.87
CA ARG A 23 -14.03 11.70 -8.20
C ARG A 23 -13.83 13.04 -7.47
N PRO A 24 -14.12 14.22 -8.06
CA PRO A 24 -13.95 15.49 -7.36
C PRO A 24 -14.86 15.64 -6.13
N ILE A 25 -16.07 15.08 -6.18
CA ILE A 25 -17.02 15.10 -5.05
C ILE A 25 -16.46 14.28 -3.89
N TRP A 26 -15.93 13.09 -4.18
CA TRP A 26 -15.31 12.24 -3.15
C TRP A 26 -14.01 12.82 -2.60
N GLN A 27 -13.20 13.48 -3.44
CA GLN A 27 -12.00 14.19 -3.01
C GLN A 27 -12.34 15.32 -2.03
N GLN A 28 -13.37 16.11 -2.35
CA GLN A 28 -13.84 17.19 -1.47
C GLN A 28 -14.39 16.64 -0.15
N ALA A 29 -15.26 15.63 -0.21
CA ALA A 29 -15.83 15.01 0.99
C ALA A 29 -14.74 14.41 1.91
N LEU A 30 -13.73 13.76 1.32
CA LEU A 30 -12.58 13.23 2.07
C LEU A 30 -11.75 14.36 2.72
N ALA A 31 -11.50 15.45 1.99
CA ALA A 31 -10.75 16.59 2.52
C ALA A 31 -11.49 17.23 3.71
N GLU A 32 -12.81 17.36 3.61
CA GLU A 32 -13.68 17.84 4.69
C GLU A 32 -13.68 16.88 5.89
N GLU A 33 -13.76 15.56 5.65
CA GLU A 33 -13.73 14.55 6.70
C GLU A 33 -12.39 14.53 7.45
N LEU A 34 -11.27 14.64 6.72
CA LEU A 34 -9.94 14.68 7.33
C LEU A 34 -9.68 16.01 8.03
N ASN A 35 -10.21 17.13 7.54
CA ASN A 35 -10.06 18.46 8.14
C ASN A 35 -8.60 18.78 8.51
N GLY A 36 -7.67 18.54 7.58
CA GLY A 36 -6.22 18.73 7.77
C GLY A 36 -5.51 17.61 8.55
N ALA A 37 -6.20 16.56 8.96
CA ALA A 37 -5.58 15.36 9.55
C ALA A 37 -4.88 14.50 8.49
N ILE A 38 -3.87 13.75 8.93
CA ILE A 38 -3.21 12.72 8.12
C ILE A 38 -3.86 11.37 8.39
N LEU A 39 -4.31 10.71 7.33
CA LEU A 39 -4.79 9.34 7.41
C LEU A 39 -3.60 8.39 7.56
N VAL A 40 -3.61 7.56 8.61
CA VAL A 40 -2.59 6.54 8.84
C VAL A 40 -3.23 5.16 8.84
N THR A 41 -2.72 4.27 7.99
CA THR A 41 -3.15 2.87 7.87
C THR A 41 -1.94 1.96 7.78
N PRO A 42 -2.05 0.63 8.00
CA PRO A 42 -1.06 -0.29 7.47
C PRO A 42 -0.94 -0.12 5.95
N THR A 43 0.27 -0.15 5.39
CA THR A 43 0.42 -0.01 3.93
C THR A 43 -0.24 -1.17 3.18
N VAL A 44 -0.18 -2.37 3.76
CA VAL A 44 -0.80 -3.59 3.24
C VAL A 44 -1.39 -4.40 4.39
N ALA A 45 -2.41 -5.21 4.11
CA ALA A 45 -3.14 -5.97 5.15
C ALA A 45 -2.43 -7.26 5.60
N HIS A 46 -1.28 -7.60 5.02
CA HIS A 46 -0.53 -8.82 5.31
C HIS A 46 0.97 -8.56 5.09
N THR A 47 1.82 -9.37 5.71
CA THR A 47 3.25 -9.40 5.38
C THR A 47 3.53 -10.02 4.02
N ALA A 48 4.78 -9.95 3.55
CA ALA A 48 5.18 -10.54 2.28
C ALA A 48 4.74 -12.03 2.18
N PRO A 49 3.92 -12.39 1.18
CA PRO A 49 3.47 -13.76 0.98
C PRO A 49 4.59 -14.63 0.41
N ARG A 50 4.48 -15.95 0.57
CA ARG A 50 5.40 -16.91 -0.06
C ARG A 50 5.22 -16.87 -1.58
N LEU A 51 6.32 -16.87 -2.32
CA LEU A 51 6.30 -16.76 -3.78
C LEU A 51 5.73 -18.02 -4.48
N ALA A 52 6.16 -19.22 -4.07
CA ALA A 52 5.86 -20.45 -4.80
C ALA A 52 4.34 -20.72 -5.01
N PRO A 53 3.45 -20.55 -4.01
CA PRO A 53 2.01 -20.71 -4.23
C PRO A 53 1.43 -19.74 -5.27
N LEU A 54 1.94 -18.50 -5.31
CA LEU A 54 1.45 -17.46 -6.23
C LEU A 54 1.92 -17.70 -7.68
N GLN A 55 3.02 -18.43 -7.87
CA GLN A 55 3.49 -18.81 -9.20
C GLN A 55 2.73 -20.02 -9.74
N ALA A 56 2.33 -20.94 -8.87
CA ALA A 56 1.65 -22.16 -9.25
C ALA A 56 0.15 -21.95 -9.52
N ASP A 57 -0.49 -20.97 -8.86
CA ASP A 57 -1.93 -20.73 -8.97
C ASP A 57 -2.27 -19.25 -9.22
N ALA A 58 -2.96 -19.01 -10.34
CA ALA A 58 -3.40 -17.68 -10.75
C ALA A 58 -4.49 -17.10 -9.85
N GLU A 59 -5.33 -17.94 -9.23
CA GLU A 59 -6.37 -17.48 -8.31
C GLU A 59 -5.76 -17.10 -6.96
N ALA A 60 -4.81 -17.89 -6.45
CA ALA A 60 -4.00 -17.50 -5.29
C ALA A 60 -3.30 -16.15 -5.51
N PHE A 61 -2.72 -15.92 -6.69
CA PHE A 61 -2.15 -14.63 -7.05
C PHE A 61 -3.19 -13.50 -7.06
N ALA A 62 -4.35 -13.73 -7.67
CA ALA A 62 -5.41 -12.72 -7.76
C ALA A 62 -5.91 -12.29 -6.36
N PHE A 63 -6.10 -13.27 -5.47
CA PHE A 63 -6.47 -13.05 -4.08
C PHE A 63 -5.41 -12.24 -3.33
N ALA A 64 -4.14 -12.67 -3.38
CA ALA A 64 -3.03 -11.99 -2.71
C ALA A 64 -2.85 -10.55 -3.24
N ASN A 65 -2.94 -10.35 -4.56
CA ASN A 65 -2.84 -9.03 -5.17
C ASN A 65 -3.98 -8.11 -4.73
N SER A 66 -5.22 -8.61 -4.64
CA SER A 66 -6.36 -7.84 -4.13
C SER A 66 -6.14 -7.45 -2.66
N ALA A 67 -5.69 -8.38 -1.82
CA ALA A 67 -5.40 -8.10 -0.42
C ALA A 67 -4.25 -7.10 -0.23
N THR A 68 -3.22 -7.16 -1.08
CA THR A 68 -2.09 -6.21 -1.10
C THR A 68 -2.57 -4.80 -1.44
N LEU A 69 -3.44 -4.67 -2.44
CA LEU A 69 -3.86 -3.37 -2.98
C LEU A 69 -5.03 -2.73 -2.21
N ARG A 70 -5.71 -3.47 -1.33
CA ARG A 70 -6.96 -3.04 -0.67
C ARG A 70 -6.83 -1.72 0.10
N LEU A 71 -5.66 -1.46 0.71
CA LEU A 71 -5.44 -0.27 1.53
C LEU A 71 -4.83 0.91 0.76
N THR A 72 -4.21 0.66 -0.40
CA THR A 72 -3.55 1.70 -1.21
C THR A 72 -4.42 2.20 -2.36
N MET A 73 -5.26 1.34 -2.94
CA MET A 73 -6.10 1.68 -4.09
C MET A 73 -7.10 2.81 -3.84
N PRO A 74 -7.76 2.92 -2.66
CA PRO A 74 -8.62 4.07 -2.38
C PRO A 74 -7.87 5.40 -2.48
N GLY A 75 -6.65 5.48 -1.95
CA GLY A 75 -5.80 6.66 -2.05
C GLY A 75 -5.41 6.99 -3.49
N SER A 76 -5.01 5.99 -4.28
CA SER A 76 -4.73 6.17 -5.71
C SER A 76 -5.95 6.64 -6.49
N LEU A 77 -7.13 6.07 -6.20
CA LEU A 77 -8.39 6.49 -6.81
C LEU A 77 -8.69 7.96 -6.49
N LEU A 78 -8.40 8.43 -5.28
CA LEU A 78 -8.69 9.79 -4.84
C LEU A 78 -7.55 10.78 -5.08
N ASP A 79 -6.49 10.38 -5.78
CA ASP A 79 -5.33 11.26 -6.04
C ASP A 79 -4.63 11.74 -4.77
N MET A 80 -4.69 10.93 -3.70
CA MET A 80 -4.04 11.24 -2.44
C MET A 80 -2.53 10.97 -2.56
N PRO A 81 -1.65 11.92 -2.21
CA PRO A 81 -0.26 11.58 -1.97
C PRO A 81 -0.18 10.61 -0.78
N GLY A 82 0.71 9.63 -0.90
CA GLY A 82 0.90 8.58 0.11
C GLY A 82 2.37 8.30 0.36
N LEU A 83 2.77 8.22 1.63
CA LEU A 83 4.13 7.87 2.06
C LEU A 83 4.12 6.61 2.93
N ALA A 84 4.72 5.53 2.42
CA ALA A 84 4.92 4.31 3.19
C ALA A 84 6.20 4.44 4.04
N VAL A 85 6.04 4.35 5.36
CA VAL A 85 7.14 4.45 6.34
C VAL A 85 7.31 3.09 7.02
N PRO A 86 8.53 2.51 7.06
CA PRO A 86 8.79 1.28 7.80
C PRO A 86 8.34 1.40 9.25
N SER A 87 7.68 0.38 9.78
CA SER A 87 7.16 0.35 11.15
C SER A 87 7.72 -0.78 12.01
N GLY A 88 8.59 -1.62 11.44
CA GLY A 88 9.27 -2.70 12.16
C GLY A 88 9.32 -4.00 11.37
N THR A 89 9.42 -5.09 12.13
CA THR A 89 9.40 -6.46 11.61
C THR A 89 8.50 -7.34 12.47
N THR A 90 7.94 -8.39 11.88
CA THR A 90 7.22 -9.43 12.61
C THR A 90 8.19 -10.39 13.30
N ALA A 91 7.68 -11.28 14.16
CA ALA A 91 8.48 -12.32 14.82
C ALA A 91 9.27 -13.21 13.85
N ASN A 92 8.82 -13.32 12.59
CA ASN A 92 9.49 -14.10 11.54
C ASN A 92 10.44 -13.24 10.68
N GLY A 93 10.76 -12.01 11.10
CA GLY A 93 11.68 -11.10 10.41
C GLY A 93 11.11 -10.42 9.15
N LEU A 94 9.79 -10.48 8.93
CA LEU A 94 9.16 -9.83 7.77
C LEU A 94 8.86 -8.36 8.08
N TYR A 95 9.26 -7.45 7.18
CA TYR A 95 9.03 -6.02 7.33
C TYR A 95 7.55 -5.63 7.30
N THR A 96 7.20 -4.61 8.09
CA THR A 96 5.90 -3.94 8.10
C THR A 96 6.07 -2.46 7.84
N SER A 97 5.00 -1.80 7.38
CA SER A 97 4.98 -0.35 7.17
C SER A 97 3.61 0.25 7.44
N LEU A 98 3.63 1.54 7.77
CA LEU A 98 2.45 2.40 7.85
C LEU A 98 2.41 3.31 6.62
N LEU A 99 1.24 3.47 6.02
CA LEU A 99 0.98 4.42 4.95
C LEU A 99 0.34 5.67 5.56
N PHE A 100 1.03 6.79 5.40
CA PHE A 100 0.54 8.13 5.68
C PHE A 100 -0.06 8.68 4.40
N SER A 101 -1.25 9.28 4.45
CA SER A 101 -1.88 9.87 3.26
C SER A 101 -2.62 11.15 3.61
N SER A 102 -2.65 12.08 2.69
CA SER A 102 -3.36 13.36 2.83
C SER A 102 -4.26 13.60 1.60
N PRO A 103 -5.18 14.56 1.66
CA PRO A 103 -5.89 15.04 0.48
C PRO A 103 -4.97 15.46 -0.67
N ASN A 104 -5.53 15.51 -1.88
CA ASN A 104 -4.82 15.89 -3.10
C ASN A 104 -4.14 17.27 -2.95
N GLY A 105 -2.88 17.36 -3.40
CA GLY A 105 -2.11 18.61 -3.39
C GLY A 105 -1.43 18.96 -2.05
N GLU A 106 -1.57 18.12 -1.02
CA GLU A 106 -1.01 18.39 0.32
C GLU A 106 0.36 17.73 0.59
N ASP A 107 1.12 17.38 -0.46
CA ASP A 107 2.42 16.68 -0.37
C ASP A 107 3.38 17.27 0.66
N ARG A 108 3.47 18.61 0.74
CA ARG A 108 4.35 19.30 1.70
C ARG A 108 3.92 19.07 3.14
N SER A 109 2.62 19.11 3.41
CA SER A 109 2.05 18.86 4.74
C SER A 109 2.31 17.41 5.15
N LEU A 110 2.03 16.47 4.24
CA LEU A 110 2.27 15.04 4.42
C LEU A 110 3.74 14.75 4.74
N LEU A 111 4.67 15.26 3.92
CA LEU A 111 6.11 15.03 4.11
C LEU A 111 6.60 15.64 5.42
N SER A 112 6.12 16.83 5.80
CA SER A 112 6.47 17.48 7.07
C SER A 112 6.01 16.62 8.26
N ALA A 113 4.74 16.21 8.27
CA ALA A 113 4.17 15.38 9.32
C ALA A 113 4.87 14.02 9.44
N ALA A 114 5.11 13.35 8.31
CA ALA A 114 5.78 12.05 8.31
C ALA A 114 7.25 12.16 8.75
N CYS A 115 7.98 13.20 8.32
CA CYS A 115 9.37 13.44 8.76
C CYS A 115 9.46 13.65 10.29
N ALA A 116 8.49 14.35 10.86
CA ALA A 116 8.43 14.60 12.31
C ALA A 116 8.31 13.30 13.13
N VAL A 117 7.70 12.24 12.58
CA VAL A 117 7.43 10.99 13.32
C VAL A 117 8.20 9.78 12.83
N ALA A 118 8.81 9.82 11.64
CA ALA A 118 9.45 8.65 11.01
C ALA A 118 10.55 8.03 11.89
N HIS A 119 11.29 8.85 12.64
CA HIS A 119 12.34 8.39 13.55
C HIS A 119 11.79 7.55 14.72
N LEU A 120 10.52 7.71 15.09
CA LEU A 120 9.85 6.92 16.13
C LEU A 120 9.46 5.52 15.62
N LEU A 121 9.36 5.35 14.30
CA LEU A 121 8.90 4.12 13.64
C LEU A 121 10.05 3.27 13.09
N ALA A 122 11.23 3.87 12.90
CA ALA A 122 12.39 3.19 12.38
C ALA A 122 12.78 2.01 13.28
N PRO A 123 12.98 0.80 12.73
CA PRO A 123 13.47 -0.32 13.51
C PRO A 123 14.81 0.03 14.14
N SER A 124 15.01 -0.37 15.40
CA SER A 124 16.29 -0.20 16.07
C SER A 124 17.38 -0.85 15.21
N LYS A 125 18.56 -0.22 15.08
CA LYS A 125 19.68 -0.73 14.26
C LYS A 125 20.19 -2.12 14.71
N GLY A 126 19.64 -2.73 15.77
CA GLY A 126 20.11 -3.97 16.36
C GLY A 126 19.54 -5.28 15.80
N ASP A 127 18.38 -5.27 15.15
CA ASP A 127 17.62 -6.53 14.97
C ASP A 127 17.79 -7.22 13.60
N GLY A 128 18.33 -6.53 12.59
CA GLY A 128 18.35 -7.02 11.20
C GLY A 128 19.71 -7.54 10.69
N ALA A 129 20.81 -7.32 11.40
CA ALA A 129 22.14 -7.63 10.87
C ALA A 129 22.54 -9.12 10.99
N ASN A 130 21.78 -9.94 11.73
CA ASN A 130 22.18 -11.32 12.04
C ASN A 130 21.42 -12.41 11.24
N SER A 131 20.44 -12.06 10.40
CA SER A 131 19.55 -13.05 9.76
C SER A 131 19.85 -13.33 8.28
N LEU A 132 20.81 -12.64 7.65
CA LEU A 132 21.25 -12.89 6.27
C LEU A 132 22.44 -13.86 6.16
N SER A 133 22.57 -14.83 7.08
CA SER A 133 23.43 -15.99 6.82
C SER A 133 22.72 -16.94 5.86
N LEU A 134 22.96 -16.72 4.56
CA LEU A 134 22.63 -17.65 3.49
C LEU A 134 23.18 -19.03 3.84
N ASN A 135 22.28 -19.99 4.04
CA ASN A 135 22.61 -21.37 4.32
C ASN A 135 23.23 -22.01 3.06
N SER A 136 24.54 -21.87 2.88
CA SER A 136 25.32 -22.62 1.89
C SER A 136 25.91 -23.88 2.52
N LYS A 137 25.14 -24.97 2.61
CA LYS A 137 25.63 -26.36 2.64
C LYS A 137 24.52 -27.21 2.02
N GLY A 138 24.67 -27.84 0.86
CA GLY A 138 25.83 -28.60 0.42
C GLY A 138 25.70 -30.04 0.92
N LYS A 139 24.85 -30.82 0.26
CA LYS A 139 24.98 -32.27 0.02
C LYS A 139 23.95 -32.71 -1.00
#